data_AF-A0A1B6L6M2-F1
#
_entry.id   AF-A0A1B6L6M2-F1
#
_cell.length_a   1.000
_cell.length_b   1.000
_cell.length_c   1.000
_cell.angle_alpha   90.00
_cell.angle_beta   90.00
_cell.angle_gamma   90.00
#
_symmetry.space_group_name_H-M   'P 1'
#
loop_
_entity.id
_entity.type
_entity.pdbx_description
1 polymer ?
#
loop_
_entity_poly.entity_id
_entity_poly.type
_entity_poly.pdbx_seq_one_letter_code
_entity_poly.pdbx_strand_id
1 'polypeptide(L)'
;SSCCLTVNLVRYLVRNTLATMSNFLFPLALLVFSVTSEPIRKSERHRVVVVGAGVSGFTAAATLLEHNVTDIIVLEAADRIGGRILTVELGGAVLDRGAEFCHGQVDNAVYDLIGSYDLLVSYQD
;
A
#
# COMPACT_ATOMS: atom_id res chain seq x y z
N SER A 1 -1.20 6.80 -4.14
CA SER A 1 -0.85 7.69 -3.00
C SER A 1 -1.88 8.79 -2.73
N SER A 2 -2.60 9.35 -3.72
CA SER A 2 -3.53 10.48 -3.50
C SER A 2 -4.93 10.15 -2.93
N CYS A 3 -5.27 8.86 -2.75
CA CYS A 3 -6.64 8.45 -2.35
C CYS A 3 -6.83 8.41 -0.82
N CYS A 4 -5.83 7.99 -0.05
CA CYS A 4 -5.95 7.86 1.41
C CYS A 4 -5.99 9.21 2.15
N LEU A 5 -5.34 10.25 1.62
CA LEU A 5 -5.36 11.60 2.23
C LEU A 5 -6.77 12.21 2.16
N THR A 6 -7.48 12.05 1.04
CA THR A 6 -8.80 12.66 0.82
C THR A 6 -9.84 12.10 1.78
N VAL A 7 -9.83 10.79 2.05
CA VAL A 7 -10.84 10.16 2.92
C VAL A 7 -10.65 10.54 4.40
N ASN A 8 -9.41 10.68 4.87
CA ASN A 8 -9.14 11.11 6.24
C ASN A 8 -9.39 12.61 6.44
N LEU A 9 -9.07 13.45 5.45
CA LEU A 9 -9.30 14.89 5.52
C LEU A 9 -10.80 15.23 5.50
N VAL A 10 -11.60 14.54 4.68
CA VAL A 10 -13.06 14.70 4.63
C VAL A 10 -13.71 14.25 5.96
N ARG A 11 -13.27 13.13 6.55
CA ARG A 11 -13.75 12.71 7.88
C ARG A 11 -13.36 13.69 8.99
N TYR A 12 -12.15 14.24 8.96
CA TYR A 12 -11.68 15.22 9.93
C TYR A 12 -12.46 16.54 9.82
N LEU A 13 -12.67 17.03 8.59
CA LEU A 13 -13.46 18.25 8.33
C LEU A 13 -14.91 18.05 8.77
N VAL A 14 -15.59 16.97 8.36
CA VAL A 14 -16.99 16.71 8.77
C VAL A 14 -17.14 16.58 10.29
N ARG A 15 -16.16 15.98 10.99
CA ARG A 15 -16.17 15.89 12.45
C ARG A 15 -15.92 17.24 13.13
N ASN A 16 -15.08 18.11 12.58
CA ASN A 16 -14.75 19.40 13.19
C ASN A 16 -15.81 20.49 12.90
N THR A 17 -16.56 20.39 11.80
CA THR A 17 -17.66 21.33 11.48
C THR A 17 -18.91 21.10 12.34
N LEU A 18 -19.13 19.87 12.83
CA LEU A 18 -20.24 19.55 13.75
C LEU A 18 -20.00 20.06 15.18
N ALA A 19 -18.76 20.38 15.57
CA ALA A 19 -18.40 20.75 16.94
C ALA A 19 -18.53 22.25 17.25
N THR A 20 -18.81 23.10 16.26
CA THR A 20 -18.81 24.56 16.47
C THR A 20 -19.96 25.25 15.74
N MET A 21 -21.22 24.90 16.01
CA MET A 21 -22.34 25.64 15.42
C MET A 21 -23.45 25.93 16.45
N SER A 22 -23.31 27.09 17.08
CA SER A 22 -24.45 27.93 17.46
C SER A 22 -25.26 28.27 16.20
N ASN A 23 -26.32 27.50 15.95
CA ASN A 23 -27.61 27.75 15.28
C ASN A 23 -27.85 28.86 14.21
N PHE A 24 -26.86 29.51 13.57
CA PHE A 24 -27.16 30.63 12.64
C PHE A 24 -26.50 30.62 11.25
N LEU A 25 -25.88 29.51 10.80
CA LEU A 25 -25.19 29.43 9.48
C LEU A 25 -25.53 28.17 8.65
N PHE A 26 -26.69 27.57 8.90
CA PHE A 26 -27.12 26.33 8.23
C PHE A 26 -27.27 26.41 6.69
N PRO A 27 -27.77 27.51 6.08
CA PRO A 27 -27.97 27.51 4.62
C PRO A 27 -26.66 27.65 3.82
N LEU A 28 -25.63 28.29 4.39
CA LEU A 28 -24.34 28.49 3.72
C LEU A 28 -23.49 27.21 3.74
N ALA A 29 -23.56 26.44 4.83
CA ALA A 29 -22.84 25.17 4.96
C ALA A 29 -23.32 24.11 3.95
N LEU A 30 -24.61 24.10 3.60
CA LEU A 30 -25.18 23.17 2.62
C LEU A 30 -24.71 23.48 1.19
N LEU A 31 -24.57 24.77 0.86
CA LEU A 31 -24.07 25.22 -0.44
C LEU A 31 -22.59 24.85 -0.64
N VAL A 32 -21.77 25.00 0.40
CA VAL A 32 -20.35 24.58 0.38
C VAL A 32 -20.24 23.06 0.21
N PHE A 33 -21.10 22.28 0.88
CA PHE A 33 -21.10 20.82 0.76
C PHE A 33 -21.35 20.35 -0.68
N SER A 34 -22.35 20.92 -1.37
CA SER A 34 -22.65 20.59 -2.77
C SER A 34 -21.54 20.98 -3.75
N VAL A 35 -20.81 22.08 -3.50
CA VAL A 35 -19.69 22.49 -4.36
C VAL A 35 -18.45 21.60 -4.16
N THR A 36 -18.30 20.98 -2.98
CA THR A 36 -17.17 20.09 -2.67
C THR A 36 -17.43 18.60 -2.91
N SER A 37 -18.64 18.20 -3.34
CA SER A 37 -18.91 16.79 -3.61
C SER A 37 -18.24 16.38 -4.91
N GLU A 38 -17.00 15.91 -4.80
CA GLU A 38 -16.36 15.14 -5.87
C GLU A 38 -17.29 13.98 -6.26
N PRO A 39 -17.53 13.74 -7.56
CA PRO A 39 -18.36 12.62 -7.99
C PRO A 39 -17.78 11.34 -7.41
N ILE A 40 -18.62 10.57 -6.72
CA ILE A 40 -18.26 9.23 -6.22
C ILE A 40 -17.79 8.43 -7.44
N ARG A 41 -16.47 8.24 -7.57
CA ARG A 41 -15.90 7.44 -8.66
C ARG A 41 -16.56 6.06 -8.59
N LYS A 42 -17.11 5.62 -9.72
CA LYS A 42 -17.70 4.29 -9.89
C LYS A 42 -16.69 3.27 -9.37
N SER A 43 -17.08 2.40 -8.44
CA SER A 43 -16.18 1.37 -7.93
C SER A 43 -15.75 0.47 -9.09
N GLU A 44 -14.47 0.40 -9.39
CA GLU A 44 -13.96 -0.59 -10.33
C GLU A 44 -14.18 -1.98 -9.73
N ARG A 45 -14.71 -2.88 -10.55
CA ARG A 45 -14.93 -4.28 -10.17
C ARG A 45 -13.78 -5.08 -10.73
N HIS A 46 -13.10 -5.81 -9.85
CA HIS A 46 -12.08 -6.78 -10.20
C HIS A 46 -12.53 -8.18 -9.80
N ARG A 47 -12.20 -9.16 -10.63
CA ARG A 47 -12.44 -10.58 -10.36
C ARG A 47 -11.65 -11.06 -9.14
N VAL A 48 -10.42 -10.57 -8.95
CA VAL A 48 -9.59 -10.91 -7.79
C VAL A 48 -8.97 -9.65 -7.18
N VAL A 49 -9.04 -9.56 -5.85
CA VAL A 49 -8.39 -8.50 -5.07
C VAL A 49 -7.37 -9.14 -4.15
N VAL A 50 -6.11 -8.78 -4.30
CA VAL A 50 -5.02 -9.17 -3.41
C VAL A 50 -4.78 -8.05 -2.41
N VAL A 51 -4.85 -8.35 -1.12
CA VAL A 51 -4.63 -7.37 -0.04
C VAL A 51 -3.24 -7.54 0.54
N GLY A 52 -2.42 -6.49 0.41
CA GLY A 52 -1.01 -6.41 0.76
C GLY A 52 -0.08 -6.56 -0.45
N ALA A 53 0.76 -5.57 -0.70
CA ALA A 53 1.82 -5.57 -1.72
C ALA A 53 3.18 -5.95 -1.13
N GLY A 54 3.19 -6.97 -0.27
CA GLY A 54 4.42 -7.63 0.19
C GLY A 54 4.81 -8.80 -0.72
N VAL A 55 5.90 -9.49 -0.37
CA VAL A 55 6.39 -10.66 -1.13
C VAL A 55 5.28 -11.69 -1.40
N SER A 56 4.50 -12.07 -0.39
CA SER A 56 3.41 -13.05 -0.54
C SER A 56 2.29 -12.57 -1.45
N GLY A 57 1.96 -11.27 -1.41
CA GLY A 57 0.91 -10.70 -2.25
C GLY A 57 1.32 -10.64 -3.72
N PHE A 58 2.56 -10.24 -3.99
CA PHE A 58 3.09 -10.27 -5.35
C PHE A 58 3.29 -11.70 -5.87
N THR A 59 3.75 -12.64 -5.04
CA THR A 59 3.83 -14.05 -5.44
C THR A 59 2.43 -14.56 -5.80
N ALA A 60 1.41 -14.30 -4.97
CA ALA A 60 0.04 -14.69 -5.30
C ALA A 60 -0.47 -14.07 -6.60
N ALA A 61 -0.23 -12.77 -6.81
CA ALA A 61 -0.61 -12.09 -8.05
C ALA A 61 0.12 -12.66 -9.28
N ALA A 62 1.43 -12.92 -9.16
CA ALA A 62 2.24 -13.51 -10.23
C ALA A 62 1.73 -14.92 -10.59
N THR A 63 1.51 -15.79 -9.59
CA THR A 63 0.95 -17.13 -9.81
C THR A 63 -0.42 -17.07 -10.48
N LEU A 64 -1.29 -16.13 -10.09
CA LEU A 64 -2.59 -15.97 -10.75
C LEU A 64 -2.44 -15.55 -12.22
N LEU A 65 -1.50 -14.65 -12.53
CA LEU A 65 -1.19 -14.24 -13.90
C LEU A 65 -0.65 -15.40 -14.74
N GLU A 66 0.23 -16.23 -14.19
CA GLU A 66 0.73 -17.46 -14.83
C GLU A 66 -0.41 -18.44 -15.17
N HIS A 67 -1.47 -18.45 -14.36
CA HIS A 67 -2.69 -19.22 -14.60
C HIS A 67 -3.76 -18.47 -15.43
N ASN A 68 -3.38 -17.43 -16.18
CA ASN A 68 -4.26 -16.64 -17.06
C ASN A 68 -5.42 -15.92 -16.36
N VAL A 69 -5.29 -15.64 -15.05
CA VAL A 69 -6.20 -14.75 -14.33
C VAL A 69 -5.62 -13.33 -14.44
N THR A 70 -6.24 -12.47 -15.25
CA THR A 70 -5.67 -11.15 -15.57
C THR A 70 -6.41 -9.96 -14.94
N ASP A 71 -7.67 -10.13 -14.55
CA ASP A 71 -8.45 -9.11 -13.86
C ASP A 71 -8.17 -9.15 -12.34
N ILE A 72 -7.01 -8.58 -11.98
CA ILE A 72 -6.48 -8.56 -10.62
C ILE A 72 -6.11 -7.14 -10.24
N ILE A 73 -6.40 -6.76 -8.99
CA ILE A 73 -5.84 -5.57 -8.35
C ILE A 73 -5.11 -5.96 -7.06
N VAL A 74 -3.97 -5.32 -6.81
CA VAL A 74 -3.23 -5.43 -5.54
C VAL A 74 -3.41 -4.13 -4.76
N LEU A 75 -3.86 -4.23 -3.51
CA LEU A 75 -4.09 -3.09 -2.63
C LEU A 75 -3.10 -3.10 -1.48
N GLU A 76 -2.42 -1.98 -1.24
CA GLU A 76 -1.49 -1.81 -0.13
C GLU A 76 -1.94 -0.65 0.76
N ALA A 77 -1.86 -0.85 2.07
CA ALA A 77 -2.23 0.15 3.06
C ALA A 77 -1.11 1.19 3.25
N ALA A 78 0.15 0.74 3.13
CA ALA A 78 1.31 1.61 3.17
C ALA A 78 1.43 2.48 1.90
N ASP A 79 2.24 3.52 2.01
CA ASP A 79 2.64 4.38 0.89
C ASP A 79 3.74 3.77 0.01
N ARG A 80 4.18 2.55 0.33
CA ARG A 80 5.22 1.80 -0.37
C ARG A 80 4.86 0.33 -0.51
N ILE A 81 5.47 -0.32 -1.47
CA ILE A 81 5.43 -1.77 -1.63
C ILE A 81 6.51 -2.47 -0.77
N GLY A 82 6.53 -3.80 -0.77
CA GLY A 82 7.53 -4.64 -0.10
C GLY A 82 7.05 -5.20 1.24
N GLY A 83 6.01 -4.62 1.85
CA GLY A 83 5.48 -5.07 3.13
C GLY A 83 6.53 -4.99 4.24
N ARG A 84 6.91 -6.13 4.83
CA ARG A 84 7.95 -6.19 5.87
C ARG A 84 9.37 -6.10 5.34
N ILE A 85 9.58 -6.17 4.03
CA ILE A 85 10.88 -5.87 3.41
C ILE A 85 10.96 -4.35 3.27
N LEU A 86 11.97 -3.75 3.90
CA LEU A 86 12.15 -2.30 3.96
C LEU A 86 13.62 -1.95 4.05
N THR A 87 14.13 -1.40 2.97
CA THR A 87 15.45 -0.79 2.88
C THR A 87 15.32 0.72 3.09
N VAL A 88 16.15 1.31 3.93
CA VAL A 88 16.18 2.75 4.20
C VAL A 88 17.59 3.31 4.08
N GLU A 89 17.69 4.59 3.77
CA GLU A 89 18.96 5.33 3.88
C GLU A 89 19.03 6.05 5.23
N LEU A 90 20.11 5.84 5.98
CA LEU A 90 20.37 6.52 7.23
C LEU A 90 21.84 6.94 7.28
N GLY A 91 22.10 8.25 7.39
CA GLY A 91 23.46 8.78 7.55
C GLY A 91 24.42 8.46 6.39
N GLY A 92 23.89 8.31 5.16
CA GLY A 92 24.68 7.94 3.98
C GLY A 92 24.92 6.43 3.81
N ALA A 93 24.37 5.60 4.71
CA ALA A 93 24.38 4.15 4.59
C ALA A 93 22.99 3.61 4.23
N VAL A 94 22.96 2.52 3.47
CA VAL A 94 21.74 1.76 3.15
C VAL A 94 21.58 0.64 4.18
N LEU A 95 20.42 0.52 4.81
CA LEU A 95 20.14 -0.43 5.88
C LEU A 95 18.79 -1.12 5.65
N ASP A 96 18.73 -2.42 5.86
CA ASP A 96 17.48 -3.16 5.90
C ASP A 96 16.88 -3.10 7.31
N ARG A 97 15.73 -2.44 7.44
CA ARG A 97 14.94 -2.39 8.68
C ARG A 97 13.92 -3.52 8.78
N GLY A 98 13.98 -4.46 7.86
CA GLY A 98 12.97 -5.49 7.63
C GLY A 98 13.60 -6.87 7.51
N ALA A 99 13.38 -7.53 6.38
CA ALA A 99 14.07 -8.77 6.05
C ALA A 99 15.50 -8.46 5.58
N GLU A 100 16.49 -8.83 6.39
CA GLU A 100 17.92 -8.61 6.12
C GLU A 100 18.64 -9.92 5.76
N PHE A 101 18.25 -11.04 6.40
CA PHE A 101 18.95 -12.31 6.26
C PHE A 101 18.17 -13.31 5.38
N CYS A 102 18.91 -13.96 4.47
CA CYS A 102 18.46 -15.16 3.78
C CYS A 102 19.15 -16.38 4.41
N HIS A 103 18.41 -17.19 5.16
CA HIS A 103 18.98 -18.32 5.90
C HIS A 103 18.94 -19.61 5.08
N GLY A 104 20.12 -20.22 4.90
CA GLY A 104 20.26 -21.50 4.21
C GLY A 104 20.15 -21.37 2.68
N GLN A 105 20.79 -22.30 1.98
CA GLN A 105 20.86 -22.32 0.52
C GLN A 105 20.06 -23.48 -0.08
N VAL A 106 19.92 -24.59 0.65
CA VAL A 106 19.22 -25.79 0.20
C VAL A 106 17.72 -25.64 0.47
N ASP A 107 16.89 -25.97 -0.51
CA ASP A 107 15.43 -25.87 -0.46
C ASP A 107 14.92 -24.48 -0.02
N ASN A 108 15.64 -23.43 -0.42
CA ASN A 108 15.28 -22.06 -0.10
C ASN A 108 14.84 -21.32 -1.36
N ALA A 109 13.52 -21.16 -1.49
CA ALA A 109 12.91 -20.48 -2.63
C ALA A 109 13.42 -19.05 -2.85
N VAL A 110 13.84 -18.34 -1.79
CA VAL A 110 14.44 -17.00 -1.93
C VAL A 110 15.82 -17.13 -2.54
N TYR A 111 16.65 -18.05 -2.05
CA TYR A 111 18.00 -18.30 -2.58
C TYR A 111 17.95 -18.76 -4.04
N ASP A 112 17.05 -19.68 -4.38
CA ASP A 112 16.88 -20.18 -5.74
C ASP A 112 16.45 -19.07 -6.72
N LEU A 113 15.59 -18.15 -6.26
CA LEU A 113 15.09 -17.05 -7.07
C LEU A 113 16.17 -15.99 -7.34
N ILE A 114 16.99 -15.67 -6.34
CA ILE A 114 17.95 -14.57 -6.41
C ILE A 114 19.40 -15.03 -6.64
N GLY A 115 19.68 -16.33 -6.69
CA GLY A 115 21.03 -16.87 -6.72
C GLY A 115 21.85 -16.48 -7.97
N SER A 116 21.18 -16.04 -9.04
CA SER A 116 21.81 -15.50 -10.25
C SER A 116 22.05 -13.99 -10.21
N TYR A 117 21.55 -13.29 -9.20
CA TYR A 117 21.68 -11.86 -9.02
C TYR A 117 22.74 -11.54 -7.97
N ASP A 118 23.45 -10.42 -8.15
CA ASP A 118 24.46 -9.92 -7.21
C ASP A 118 23.79 -9.21 -6.00
N LEU A 119 22.92 -9.95 -5.31
CA LEU A 119 22.10 -9.46 -4.19
C LEU A 119 22.43 -10.15 -2.86
N LEU A 120 23.22 -11.22 -2.89
CA LEU A 120 23.58 -12.00 -1.72
C LEU A 120 25.07 -11.84 -1.42
N VAL A 121 25.36 -11.32 -0.24
CA VAL A 121 26.71 -11.35 0.33
C VAL A 121 26.76 -12.52 1.32
N SER A 122 27.66 -13.48 1.08
CA SER A 122 27.88 -14.57 2.03
C SER A 122 28.65 -14.06 3.23
N TYR A 123 28.06 -14.16 4.42
CA TYR A 123 28.76 -13.93 5.67
C TYR A 123 29.49 -15.21 6.07
N GLN A 124 30.81 -15.15 6.16
CA GLN A 124 31.64 -16.22 6.72
C GLN A 124 31.90 -15.89 8.19
N ASP A 125 31.38 -16.74 9.08
CA ASP A 125 31.85 -16.81 10.47
C ASP A 125 33.21 -17.52 10.55
#